data_AF-A0A914MXI5-F1
#
_entry.id   AF-A0A914MXI5-F1
#
_cell.length_a   1.000
_cell.length_b   1.000
_cell.length_c   1.000
_cell.angle_alpha   90.00
_cell.angle_beta   90.00
_cell.angle_gamma   90.00
#
_symmetry.space_group_name_H-M   'P 1'
#
loop_
_entity.id
_entity.type
_entity.pdbx_description
1 polymer ?
#
loop_
_entity_poly.entity_id
_entity_poly.type
_entity_poly.pdbx_seq_one_letter_code
_entity_poly.pdbx_strand_id
1 'polypeptide(L)'
;MFKFNFLAYLNISNIKKIFLQISDLIQSILGLFFFKFPLNIYSINNSTELITGTLYAIDNVPNFRLRFWLRRAWSRIITSCPEQYSNTIIPLVTRLSFHLQKRLVEQWSLIKQTQTTDEYEPTEEELIAESTMSLLTRECSYFIVHFILGETFSLKSARRDIPLPITLISRKLMENENVRLGIIGLLAKLITCPDSQAVVKCMPAVTVIVHEYFSTFDEQTSIELLVHSIKSLQMFSNDELATGPLLVLIYDIYSYLRPKYPSLLEVIKQVPTCLPENISTFDTRIMSMLQPEDAKNFDKIKKDLVRKALTSTKSRLHYRKASSETNGGDEELKEME
;
A
#
# COMPACT_ATOMS: atom_id res chain seq x y z
N MET A 1 49.12 11.68 -7.07
CA MET A 1 47.77 12.09 -6.60
C MET A 1 46.67 11.08 -6.99
N PHE A 2 46.54 10.68 -8.26
CA PHE A 2 45.50 9.73 -8.72
C PHE A 2 45.52 8.32 -8.07
N LYS A 3 46.70 7.73 -7.83
CA LYS A 3 46.82 6.41 -7.18
C LYS A 3 46.34 6.39 -5.71
N PHE A 4 46.49 7.50 -5.00
CA PHE A 4 46.11 7.60 -3.57
C PHE A 4 44.59 7.73 -3.43
N ASN A 5 43.94 8.53 -4.30
CA ASN A 5 42.48 8.61 -4.38
C ASN A 5 41.84 7.29 -4.83
N PHE A 6 42.47 6.55 -5.75
CA PHE A 6 41.97 5.25 -6.18
C PHE A 6 42.06 4.18 -5.08
N LEU A 7 43.18 4.10 -4.34
CA LEU A 7 43.33 3.18 -3.21
C LEU A 7 42.39 3.52 -2.04
N ALA A 8 42.21 4.81 -1.75
CA ALA A 8 41.24 5.27 -0.74
C ALA A 8 39.80 4.93 -1.16
N TYR A 9 39.45 5.13 -2.44
CA TYR A 9 38.14 4.76 -2.98
C TYR A 9 37.90 3.25 -2.93
N LEU A 10 38.90 2.44 -3.28
CA LEU A 10 38.86 0.98 -3.18
C LEU A 10 38.65 0.52 -1.72
N ASN A 11 39.32 1.18 -0.78
CA ASN A 11 39.20 0.90 0.65
C ASN A 11 37.80 1.28 1.19
N ILE A 12 37.28 2.45 0.82
CA ILE A 12 35.91 2.88 1.18
C ILE A 12 34.86 1.93 0.59
N SER A 13 35.02 1.52 -0.66
CA SER A 13 34.10 0.56 -1.32
C SER A 13 34.09 -0.79 -0.60
N ASN A 14 35.28 -1.29 -0.23
CA ASN A 14 35.41 -2.54 0.53
C ASN A 14 34.78 -2.43 1.94
N ILE A 15 35.02 -1.32 2.64
CA ILE A 15 34.41 -1.06 3.95
C ILE A 15 32.88 -1.03 3.83
N LYS A 16 32.33 -0.30 2.85
CA LYS A 16 30.88 -0.27 2.58
C LYS A 16 30.33 -1.68 2.34
N LYS A 17 31.02 -2.48 1.51
CA LYS A 17 30.62 -3.86 1.21
C LYS A 17 30.59 -4.74 2.47
N ILE A 18 31.61 -4.63 3.34
CA ILE A 18 31.67 -5.38 4.61
C ILE A 18 30.50 -5.01 5.51
N PHE A 19 30.22 -3.72 5.71
CA PHE A 19 29.09 -3.28 6.54
C PHE A 19 27.74 -3.76 5.99
N LEU A 20 27.55 -3.73 4.68
CA LEU A 20 26.34 -4.25 4.04
C LEU A 20 26.20 -5.77 4.28
N GLN A 21 27.27 -6.54 4.11
CA GLN A 21 27.26 -7.99 4.33
C GLN A 21 27.00 -8.36 5.79
N ILE A 22 27.67 -7.70 6.73
CA ILE A 22 27.46 -7.92 8.16
C ILE A 22 26.01 -7.61 8.53
N SER A 23 25.49 -6.48 8.08
CA SER A 23 24.10 -6.09 8.38
C SER A 23 23.09 -7.07 7.76
N ASP A 24 23.33 -7.56 6.54
CA ASP A 24 22.50 -8.58 5.89
C ASP A 24 22.48 -9.90 6.67
N LEU A 25 23.64 -10.33 7.15
CA LEU A 25 23.78 -11.55 7.95
C LEU A 25 23.06 -11.40 9.29
N ILE A 26 23.24 -10.30 10.00
CA ILE A 26 22.58 -10.04 11.28
C ILE A 26 21.05 -10.12 11.13
N GLN A 27 20.50 -9.42 10.13
CA GLN A 27 19.05 -9.42 9.88
C GLN A 27 18.52 -10.83 9.55
N SER A 28 19.26 -11.59 8.75
CA SER A 28 18.87 -12.94 8.33
C SER A 28 18.94 -13.92 9.49
N ILE A 29 20.04 -13.91 10.24
CA ILE A 29 20.25 -14.76 11.41
C ILE A 29 19.15 -14.47 12.42
N LEU A 30 18.92 -13.19 12.75
CA LEU A 30 17.89 -12.80 13.70
C LEU A 30 16.52 -13.36 13.31
N GLY A 31 16.05 -13.13 12.09
CA GLY A 31 14.75 -13.67 11.65
C GLY A 31 14.69 -15.19 11.64
N LEU A 32 15.78 -15.87 11.25
CA LEU A 32 15.86 -17.34 11.27
C LEU A 32 15.81 -17.89 12.69
N PHE A 33 16.42 -17.22 13.66
CA PHE A 33 16.36 -17.63 15.07
C PHE A 33 14.91 -17.67 15.56
N PHE A 34 14.14 -16.59 15.35
CA PHE A 34 12.73 -16.52 15.70
C PHE A 34 11.87 -17.55 14.96
N PHE A 35 12.17 -17.81 13.69
CA PHE A 35 11.47 -18.80 12.89
C PHE A 35 11.77 -20.24 13.31
N LYS A 36 13.02 -20.56 13.65
CA LYS A 36 13.46 -21.93 13.97
C LYS A 36 13.28 -22.30 15.44
N PHE A 37 13.35 -21.33 16.34
CA PHE A 37 13.28 -21.55 17.79
C PHE A 37 12.27 -20.63 18.49
N PRO A 38 11.01 -20.54 18.01
CA PRO A 38 10.04 -19.56 18.53
C PRO A 38 9.79 -19.73 20.03
N LEU A 39 9.54 -20.96 20.49
CA LEU A 39 9.24 -21.22 21.91
C LEU A 39 10.40 -20.84 22.84
N ASN A 40 11.64 -21.10 22.41
CA ASN A 40 12.82 -20.79 23.22
C ASN A 40 13.08 -19.29 23.32
N ILE A 41 12.82 -18.54 22.25
CA ILE A 41 13.13 -17.11 22.21
C ILE A 41 12.02 -16.28 22.86
N TYR A 42 10.76 -16.59 22.57
CA TYR A 42 9.64 -15.83 23.10
C TYR A 42 9.43 -16.01 24.60
N SER A 43 9.86 -17.14 25.16
CA SER A 43 9.77 -17.45 26.60
C SER A 43 10.83 -16.76 27.47
N ILE A 44 11.82 -16.08 26.88
CA ILE A 44 12.86 -15.38 27.64
C ILE A 44 12.23 -14.22 28.43
N ASN A 45 12.62 -14.04 29.69
CA ASN A 45 12.06 -13.02 30.60
C ASN A 45 12.04 -11.61 30.01
N ASN A 46 13.05 -11.23 29.22
CA ASN A 46 13.18 -9.92 28.59
C ASN A 46 12.93 -9.96 27.07
N SER A 47 12.15 -10.93 26.58
CA SER A 47 11.90 -11.12 25.15
C SER A 47 11.31 -9.85 24.50
N THR A 48 10.34 -9.21 25.16
CA THR A 48 9.74 -7.94 24.70
C THR A 48 10.79 -6.84 24.49
N GLU A 49 11.72 -6.66 25.42
CA GLU A 49 12.79 -5.66 25.35
C GLU A 49 13.78 -5.98 24.23
N LEU A 50 14.18 -7.25 24.10
CA LEU A 50 15.07 -7.70 23.03
C LEU A 50 14.44 -7.48 21.65
N ILE A 51 13.16 -7.83 21.50
CA ILE A 51 12.42 -7.68 20.24
C ILE A 51 12.26 -6.21 19.89
N THR A 52 11.84 -5.37 20.85
CA THR A 52 11.65 -3.93 20.62
C THR A 52 12.97 -3.20 20.38
N GLY A 53 14.07 -3.69 20.97
CA GLY A 53 15.43 -3.23 20.71
C GLY A 53 15.85 -3.37 19.25
N THR A 54 15.23 -4.27 18.48
CA THR A 54 15.50 -4.39 17.02
C THR A 54 15.03 -3.16 16.22
N LEU A 55 14.19 -2.29 16.80
CA LEU A 55 13.77 -1.01 16.22
C LEU A 55 14.65 0.16 16.69
N TYR A 56 15.78 -0.10 17.35
CA TYR A 56 16.69 0.95 17.79
C TYR A 56 17.16 1.80 16.60
N ALA A 57 17.05 3.12 16.74
CA ALA A 57 17.40 4.10 15.70
C ALA A 57 16.76 3.85 14.31
N ILE A 58 15.56 3.27 14.26
CA ILE A 58 14.85 2.97 13.00
C ILE A 58 14.72 4.19 12.07
N ASP A 59 14.57 5.40 12.62
CA ASP A 59 14.47 6.64 11.84
C ASP A 59 15.72 6.91 10.98
N ASN A 60 16.89 6.47 11.44
CA ASN A 60 18.18 6.65 10.77
C ASN A 60 18.47 5.56 9.73
N VAL A 61 17.63 4.53 9.62
CA VAL A 61 17.85 3.43 8.67
C VAL A 61 17.41 3.88 7.27
N PRO A 62 18.27 3.84 6.24
CA PRO A 62 17.89 4.26 4.89
C PRO A 62 16.94 3.25 4.22
N ASN A 63 16.14 3.72 3.28
CA ASN A 63 15.04 2.95 2.65
C ASN A 63 15.51 1.60 2.09
N PHE A 64 16.64 1.59 1.38
CA PHE A 64 17.21 0.36 0.80
C PHE A 64 17.61 -0.68 1.86
N ARG A 65 17.95 -0.27 3.09
CA ARG A 65 18.26 -1.16 4.23
C ARG A 65 17.00 -1.55 5.00
N LEU A 66 16.08 -0.62 5.19
CA LEU A 66 14.83 -0.84 5.92
C LEU A 66 14.02 -1.98 5.29
N ARG A 67 14.05 -2.07 3.95
CA ARG A 67 13.45 -3.18 3.20
C ARG A 67 13.93 -4.56 3.66
N PHE A 68 15.23 -4.71 3.91
CA PHE A 68 15.79 -5.99 4.34
C PHE A 68 15.42 -6.31 5.80
N TRP A 69 15.35 -5.32 6.67
CA TRP A 69 14.85 -5.49 8.04
C TRP A 69 13.41 -5.99 8.05
N LEU A 70 12.52 -5.36 7.28
CA LEU A 70 11.13 -5.79 7.13
C LEU A 70 11.05 -7.26 6.67
N ARG A 71 11.71 -7.59 5.57
CA ARG A 71 11.61 -8.91 4.94
C ARG A 71 12.25 -10.02 5.75
N ARG A 72 13.48 -9.80 6.21
CA ARG A 72 14.34 -10.86 6.75
C ARG A 72 14.22 -11.03 8.25
N ALA A 73 13.95 -9.94 8.98
CA ALA A 73 13.87 -9.97 10.43
C ALA A 73 12.44 -9.77 10.93
N TRP A 74 11.86 -8.57 10.81
CA TRP A 74 10.61 -8.23 11.49
C TRP A 74 9.41 -9.03 11.01
N SER A 75 9.29 -9.30 9.71
CA SER A 75 8.24 -10.21 9.20
C SER A 75 8.34 -11.57 9.87
N ARG A 76 9.55 -12.14 10.02
CA ARG A 76 9.76 -13.47 10.60
C ARG A 76 9.53 -13.48 12.11
N ILE A 77 9.96 -12.44 12.81
CA ILE A 77 9.64 -12.26 14.23
C ILE A 77 8.12 -12.32 14.37
N ILE A 78 7.39 -11.44 13.70
CA ILE A 78 5.93 -11.32 13.86
C ILE A 78 5.20 -12.60 13.43
N THR A 79 5.48 -13.14 12.25
CA THR A 79 4.72 -14.30 11.72
C THR A 79 5.04 -15.62 12.40
N SER A 80 6.19 -15.72 13.08
CA SER A 80 6.59 -16.94 13.81
C SER A 80 6.20 -16.91 15.29
N CYS A 81 5.56 -15.83 15.77
CA CYS A 81 5.16 -15.71 17.16
C CYS A 81 4.03 -16.68 17.50
N PRO A 82 4.21 -17.58 18.48
CA PRO A 82 3.12 -18.39 19.02
C PRO A 82 2.08 -17.48 19.70
N GLU A 83 0.81 -17.88 19.63
CA GLU A 83 -0.32 -17.07 20.13
C GLU A 83 -0.18 -16.71 21.62
N GLN A 84 0.30 -17.66 22.43
CA GLN A 84 0.52 -17.48 23.87
C GLN A 84 1.55 -16.39 24.21
N TYR A 85 2.40 -16.00 23.26
CA TYR A 85 3.40 -14.94 23.42
C TYR A 85 3.07 -13.68 22.61
N SER A 86 1.89 -13.58 22.00
CA SER A 86 1.49 -12.43 21.18
C SER A 86 1.70 -11.07 21.87
N ASN A 87 1.50 -11.00 23.20
CA ASN A 87 1.73 -9.78 23.98
C ASN A 87 3.17 -9.25 23.89
N THR A 88 4.18 -10.11 23.70
CA THR A 88 5.59 -9.70 23.64
C THR A 88 5.94 -8.93 22.37
N ILE A 89 5.13 -9.07 21.31
CA ILE A 89 5.36 -8.40 20.01
C ILE A 89 4.42 -7.20 19.76
N ILE A 90 3.43 -6.95 20.62
CA ILE A 90 2.53 -5.78 20.50
C ILE A 90 3.33 -4.48 20.35
N PRO A 91 4.35 -4.19 21.19
CA PRO A 91 5.07 -2.92 21.07
C PRO A 91 5.87 -2.81 19.76
N LEU A 92 6.40 -3.93 19.26
CA LEU A 92 7.09 -3.99 17.96
C LEU A 92 6.13 -3.64 16.82
N VAL A 93 4.99 -4.33 16.73
CA VAL A 93 4.02 -4.15 15.62
C VAL A 93 3.43 -2.75 15.66
N THR A 94 3.09 -2.26 16.85
CA THR A 94 2.58 -0.90 17.05
C THR A 94 3.58 0.13 16.55
N ARG A 95 4.81 0.12 17.08
CA ARG A 95 5.83 1.11 16.71
C ARG A 95 6.22 1.01 15.23
N LEU A 96 6.36 -0.20 14.69
CA LEU A 96 6.72 -0.42 13.31
C LEU A 96 5.63 0.10 12.35
N SER A 97 4.36 -0.19 12.61
CA SER A 97 3.27 0.24 11.74
C SER A 97 3.14 1.76 11.67
N PHE A 98 3.20 2.46 12.80
CA PHE A 98 3.21 3.93 12.83
C PHE A 98 4.46 4.54 12.19
N HIS A 99 5.64 3.94 12.41
CA HIS A 99 6.87 4.40 11.76
C HIS A 99 6.78 4.30 10.23
N LEU A 100 6.29 3.17 9.71
CA LEU A 100 6.12 2.97 8.27
C LEU A 100 5.09 3.95 7.69
N GLN A 101 3.98 4.21 8.38
CA GLN A 101 3.01 5.23 7.96
C GLN A 101 3.67 6.61 7.80
N LYS A 102 4.35 7.08 8.85
CA LYS A 102 5.06 8.37 8.84
C LYS A 102 6.06 8.44 7.70
N ARG A 103 6.90 7.41 7.58
CA ARG A 103 7.96 7.35 6.58
C ARG A 103 7.43 7.33 5.14
N LEU A 104 6.37 6.55 4.87
CA LEU A 104 5.74 6.51 3.55
C LEU A 104 5.23 7.90 3.15
N VAL A 105 4.53 8.59 4.06
CA VAL A 105 3.96 9.91 3.79
C VAL A 105 5.06 10.96 3.57
N GLU A 106 6.03 11.05 4.48
CA GLU A 106 7.09 12.05 4.41
C GLU A 106 7.95 11.89 3.15
N GLN A 107 8.36 10.67 2.83
CA GLN A 107 9.26 10.41 1.71
C GLN A 107 8.57 10.60 0.35
N TRP A 108 7.32 10.13 0.20
CA TRP A 108 6.57 10.38 -1.04
C TRP A 108 6.21 11.86 -1.21
N SER A 109 5.93 12.57 -0.12
CA SER A 109 5.71 14.03 -0.17
C SER A 109 6.96 14.76 -0.64
N LEU A 110 8.14 14.37 -0.16
CA LEU A 110 9.41 14.97 -0.56
C LEU A 110 9.66 14.77 -2.07
N ILE A 111 9.50 13.53 -2.56
CA ILE A 111 9.65 13.21 -4.00
C ILE A 111 8.66 14.02 -4.83
N LYS A 112 7.41 14.15 -4.38
CA LYS A 112 6.40 14.92 -5.12
C LYS A 112 6.73 16.41 -5.19
N GLN A 113 7.33 16.99 -4.14
CA GLN A 113 7.67 18.41 -4.09
C GLN A 113 8.81 18.77 -5.05
N THR A 114 9.76 17.86 -5.28
CA THR A 114 10.86 18.11 -6.22
C THR A 114 10.39 18.10 -7.68
N GLN A 115 9.26 17.44 -7.99
CA GLN A 115 8.73 17.23 -9.35
C GLN A 115 7.71 18.31 -9.81
N THR A 116 7.78 19.55 -9.33
CA THR A 116 6.64 20.51 -9.40
C THR A 116 6.60 21.42 -10.64
N THR A 117 7.54 21.32 -11.59
CA THR A 117 7.64 22.26 -12.72
C THR A 117 7.36 21.58 -14.07
N ASP A 118 6.67 22.25 -15.00
CA ASP A 118 6.29 21.70 -16.31
C ASP A 118 7.50 21.38 -17.23
N GLU A 119 8.68 21.97 -16.96
CA GLU A 119 9.96 21.69 -17.66
C GLU A 119 10.92 20.83 -16.80
N TYR A 120 10.39 20.07 -15.83
CA TYR A 120 11.21 19.31 -14.91
C TYR A 120 11.80 18.04 -15.57
N GLU A 121 13.13 17.97 -15.62
CA GLU A 121 13.87 16.76 -15.95
C GLU A 121 14.47 16.18 -14.65
N PRO A 122 14.10 14.95 -14.26
CA PRO A 122 14.58 14.36 -13.01
C PRO A 122 16.06 14.00 -13.09
N THR A 123 16.80 14.36 -12.04
CA THR A 123 18.19 13.92 -11.88
C THR A 123 18.28 12.42 -11.62
N GLU A 124 19.45 11.83 -11.88
CA GLU A 124 19.70 10.41 -11.58
C GLU A 124 19.46 10.10 -10.08
N GLU A 125 19.83 11.01 -9.19
CA GLU A 125 19.64 10.86 -7.75
C GLU A 125 18.15 10.81 -7.37
N GLU A 126 17.31 11.63 -8.01
CA GLU A 126 15.86 11.64 -7.79
C GLU A 126 15.19 10.38 -8.33
N LEU A 127 15.60 9.90 -9.52
CA LEU A 127 15.14 8.63 -10.07
C LEU A 127 15.51 7.44 -9.17
N ILE A 128 16.73 7.45 -8.61
CA ILE A 128 17.17 6.44 -7.64
C ILE A 128 16.36 6.52 -6.35
N ALA A 129 16.08 7.73 -5.85
CA ALA A 129 15.28 7.94 -4.65
C ALA A 129 13.85 7.42 -4.83
N GLU A 130 13.20 7.75 -5.94
CA GLU A 130 11.85 7.29 -6.29
C GLU A 130 11.79 5.77 -6.47
N SER A 131 12.74 5.19 -7.20
CA SER A 131 12.85 3.74 -7.38
C SER A 131 13.05 3.01 -6.05
N THR A 132 13.94 3.54 -5.20
CA THR A 132 14.18 2.99 -3.85
C THR A 132 12.93 3.09 -2.98
N MET A 133 12.19 4.19 -3.07
CA MET A 133 10.96 4.39 -2.32
C MET A 133 9.84 3.46 -2.80
N SER A 134 9.72 3.24 -4.11
CA SER A 134 8.81 2.26 -4.71
C SER A 134 9.12 0.85 -4.21
N LEU A 135 10.40 0.46 -4.18
CA LEU A 135 10.83 -0.84 -3.64
C LEU A 135 10.51 -1.01 -2.15
N LEU A 136 10.68 0.03 -1.33
CA LEU A 136 10.31 0.00 0.07
C LEU A 136 8.78 -0.12 0.24
N THR A 137 8.02 0.65 -0.54
CA THR A 137 6.55 0.64 -0.54
C THR A 137 6.00 -0.74 -0.87
N ARG A 138 6.54 -1.39 -1.91
CA ARG A 138 6.19 -2.77 -2.26
C ARG A 138 6.55 -3.74 -1.14
N GLU A 139 7.69 -3.60 -0.49
CA GLU A 139 8.02 -4.49 0.63
C GLU A 139 7.10 -4.30 1.84
N CYS A 140 6.68 -3.06 2.13
CA CYS A 140 5.65 -2.78 3.13
C CYS A 140 4.32 -3.46 2.75
N SER A 141 3.94 -3.44 1.47
CA SER A 141 2.75 -4.15 0.97
C SER A 141 2.87 -5.67 1.15
N TYR A 142 4.04 -6.27 0.88
CA TYR A 142 4.26 -7.69 1.11
C TYR A 142 4.19 -8.03 2.60
N PHE A 143 4.84 -7.23 3.43
CA PHE A 143 4.84 -7.42 4.88
C PHE A 143 3.41 -7.39 5.44
N ILE A 144 2.62 -6.35 5.13
CA ILE A 144 1.27 -6.19 5.70
C ILE A 144 0.31 -7.26 5.18
N VAL A 145 0.45 -7.65 3.91
CA VAL A 145 -0.38 -8.69 3.30
C VAL A 145 -0.02 -10.07 3.87
N HIS A 146 1.26 -10.39 4.06
CA HIS A 146 1.63 -11.65 4.70
C HIS A 146 1.25 -11.70 6.17
N PHE A 147 1.33 -10.55 6.87
CA PHE A 147 0.85 -10.45 8.25
C PHE A 147 -0.64 -10.82 8.33
N ILE A 148 -1.49 -10.22 7.47
CA ILE A 148 -2.94 -10.40 7.52
C ILE A 148 -3.37 -11.72 6.88
N LEU A 149 -2.95 -12.00 5.64
CA LEU A 149 -3.46 -13.10 4.81
C LEU A 149 -2.56 -14.34 4.81
N GLY A 150 -1.34 -14.25 5.36
CA GLY A 150 -0.38 -15.34 5.42
C GLY A 150 0.62 -15.38 4.26
N GLU A 151 1.76 -16.03 4.47
CA GLU A 151 2.87 -16.10 3.50
C GLU A 151 2.52 -16.87 2.21
N THR A 152 1.54 -17.77 2.27
CA THR A 152 1.08 -18.57 1.12
C THR A 152 0.06 -17.85 0.24
N PHE A 153 -0.44 -16.68 0.67
CA PHE A 153 -1.44 -15.95 -0.07
C PHE A 153 -0.90 -15.40 -1.41
N SER A 154 -1.62 -15.70 -2.49
CA SER A 154 -1.37 -15.14 -3.82
C SER A 154 -2.67 -14.65 -4.45
N LEU A 155 -2.64 -13.42 -4.96
CA LEU A 155 -3.79 -12.82 -5.64
C LEU A 155 -4.22 -13.64 -6.88
N LYS A 156 -3.25 -14.30 -7.55
CA LYS A 156 -3.52 -15.13 -8.74
C LYS A 156 -4.28 -16.41 -8.41
N SER A 157 -4.15 -16.93 -7.19
CA SER A 157 -4.79 -18.17 -6.75
C SER A 157 -6.05 -17.93 -5.92
N ALA A 158 -6.35 -16.68 -5.58
CA ALA A 158 -7.54 -16.33 -4.80
C ALA A 158 -8.80 -16.68 -5.60
N ARG A 159 -9.66 -17.52 -5.01
CA ARG A 159 -10.96 -17.89 -5.59
C ARG A 159 -12.05 -16.97 -5.05
N ARG A 160 -13.02 -16.62 -5.89
CA ARG A 160 -14.06 -15.63 -5.58
C ARG A 160 -15.13 -16.15 -4.62
N ASP A 161 -15.32 -17.46 -4.59
CA ASP A 161 -16.27 -18.19 -3.75
C ASP A 161 -15.72 -18.54 -2.36
N ILE A 162 -14.41 -18.36 -2.14
CA ILE A 162 -13.75 -18.72 -0.88
C ILE A 162 -13.41 -17.42 -0.14
N PRO A 163 -13.85 -17.26 1.12
CA PRO A 163 -13.42 -16.15 1.96
C PRO A 163 -11.90 -16.08 2.04
N LEU A 164 -11.37 -14.87 1.94
CA LEU A 164 -9.94 -14.64 2.07
C LEU A 164 -9.47 -15.04 3.49
N PRO A 165 -8.29 -15.66 3.62
CA PRO A 165 -7.81 -16.10 4.93
C PRO A 165 -7.42 -14.91 5.80
N ILE A 166 -7.42 -15.11 7.11
CA ILE A 166 -6.77 -14.23 8.09
C ILE A 166 -5.91 -15.07 9.03
N THR A 167 -4.67 -14.65 9.28
CA THR A 167 -3.75 -15.39 10.16
C THR A 167 -4.19 -15.33 11.62
N LEU A 168 -3.94 -16.39 12.38
CA LEU A 168 -4.26 -16.41 13.82
C LEU A 168 -3.52 -15.31 14.58
N ILE A 169 -2.25 -15.08 14.26
CA ILE A 169 -1.44 -14.05 14.92
C ILE A 169 -1.94 -12.65 14.61
N SER A 170 -2.37 -12.35 13.38
CA SER A 170 -2.95 -11.04 13.07
C SER A 170 -4.27 -10.84 13.78
N ARG A 171 -5.14 -11.85 13.81
CA ARG A 171 -6.39 -11.81 14.59
C ARG A 171 -6.12 -11.51 16.06
N LYS A 172 -5.19 -12.25 16.67
CA LYS A 172 -4.87 -12.08 18.08
C LYS A 172 -4.31 -10.69 18.39
N LEU A 173 -3.38 -10.19 17.57
CA LEU A 173 -2.75 -8.90 17.80
C LEU A 173 -3.68 -7.71 17.56
N MET A 174 -4.60 -7.81 16.60
CA MET A 174 -5.55 -6.74 16.30
C MET A 174 -6.71 -6.65 17.31
N GLU A 175 -6.78 -7.52 18.32
CA GLU A 175 -7.56 -7.27 19.54
C GLU A 175 -7.06 -6.00 20.25
N ASN A 176 -5.74 -5.75 20.23
CA ASN A 176 -5.15 -4.52 20.74
C ASN A 176 -5.47 -3.34 19.80
N GLU A 177 -6.08 -2.30 20.36
CA GLU A 177 -6.52 -1.12 19.60
C GLU A 177 -5.36 -0.39 18.91
N ASN A 178 -4.23 -0.18 19.59
CA ASN A 178 -3.09 0.53 18.99
C ASN A 178 -2.49 -0.24 17.80
N VAL A 179 -2.43 -1.57 17.90
CA VAL A 179 -2.03 -2.41 16.76
C VAL A 179 -3.04 -2.28 15.64
N ARG A 180 -4.33 -2.43 15.93
CA ARG A 180 -5.40 -2.36 14.93
C ARG A 180 -5.40 -1.03 14.18
N LEU A 181 -5.34 0.10 14.91
CA LEU A 181 -5.24 1.44 14.33
C LEU A 181 -3.95 1.63 13.51
N GLY A 182 -2.81 1.15 14.02
CA GLY A 182 -1.54 1.17 13.31
C GLY A 182 -1.56 0.41 11.98
N ILE A 183 -2.22 -0.76 11.95
CA ILE A 183 -2.36 -1.61 10.76
C ILE A 183 -3.34 -1.00 9.75
N ILE A 184 -4.50 -0.52 10.20
CA ILE A 184 -5.49 0.15 9.33
C ILE A 184 -4.88 1.42 8.72
N GLY A 185 -4.22 2.24 9.53
CA GLY A 185 -3.53 3.44 9.06
C GLY A 185 -2.46 3.11 8.01
N LEU A 186 -1.65 2.07 8.25
CA LEU A 186 -0.64 1.62 7.29
C LEU A 186 -1.26 1.15 5.97
N LEU A 187 -2.33 0.34 6.02
CA LEU A 187 -3.06 -0.07 4.82
C LEU A 187 -3.62 1.14 4.07
N ALA A 188 -4.22 2.12 4.76
CA ALA A 188 -4.74 3.34 4.16
C ALA A 188 -3.63 4.12 3.42
N LYS A 189 -2.42 4.23 3.99
CA LYS A 189 -1.28 4.88 3.31
C LYS A 189 -0.78 4.07 2.11
N LEU A 190 -0.77 2.74 2.21
CA LEU A 190 -0.32 1.87 1.13
C LEU A 190 -1.31 1.79 -0.04
N ILE A 191 -2.61 1.97 0.17
CA ILE A 191 -3.56 2.04 -0.94
C ILE A 191 -3.59 3.43 -1.60
N THR A 192 -3.01 4.46 -0.99
CA THR A 192 -2.94 5.83 -1.55
C THR A 192 -1.51 6.25 -1.89
N CYS A 193 -0.56 5.31 -1.97
CA CYS A 193 0.80 5.59 -2.44
C CYS A 193 0.88 5.56 -3.98
N PRO A 194 1.78 6.32 -4.61
CA PRO A 194 1.96 6.36 -6.07
C PRO A 194 2.68 5.11 -6.62
N ASP A 195 2.31 3.91 -6.18
CA ASP A 195 2.78 2.63 -6.71
C ASP A 195 1.58 1.67 -6.89
N SER A 196 1.09 1.53 -8.11
CA SER A 196 -0.14 0.77 -8.38
C SER A 196 -0.01 -0.73 -8.06
N GLN A 197 1.20 -1.29 -8.15
CA GLN A 197 1.44 -2.68 -7.79
C GLN A 197 1.27 -2.90 -6.29
N ALA A 198 1.82 -2.00 -5.46
CA ALA A 198 1.64 -2.02 -4.01
C ALA A 198 0.16 -1.82 -3.62
N VAL A 199 -0.54 -0.91 -4.30
CA VAL A 199 -1.98 -0.68 -4.09
C VAL A 199 -2.76 -1.97 -4.33
N VAL A 200 -2.70 -2.54 -5.55
CA VAL A 200 -3.44 -3.75 -5.93
C VAL A 200 -3.11 -4.92 -4.99
N LYS A 201 -1.85 -5.03 -4.54
CA LYS A 201 -1.41 -6.05 -3.60
C LYS A 201 -2.08 -5.93 -2.23
N CYS A 202 -2.29 -4.70 -1.73
CA CYS A 202 -2.89 -4.44 -0.42
C CYS A 202 -4.41 -4.61 -0.37
N MET A 203 -5.09 -4.46 -1.51
CA MET A 203 -6.56 -4.45 -1.56
C MET A 203 -7.25 -5.64 -0.89
N PRO A 204 -6.82 -6.91 -1.11
CA PRO A 204 -7.46 -8.05 -0.46
C PRO A 204 -7.33 -7.99 1.07
N ALA A 205 -6.23 -7.43 1.59
CA ALA A 205 -6.04 -7.25 3.02
C ALA A 205 -6.99 -6.17 3.57
N VAL A 206 -7.21 -5.08 2.84
CA VAL A 206 -8.22 -4.06 3.22
C VAL A 206 -9.62 -4.67 3.26
N THR A 207 -10.00 -5.45 2.25
CA THR A 207 -11.30 -6.15 2.22
C THR A 207 -11.48 -7.04 3.46
N VAL A 208 -10.48 -7.86 3.80
CA VAL A 208 -10.53 -8.71 5.00
C VAL A 208 -10.66 -7.89 6.27
N ILE A 209 -9.88 -6.81 6.41
CA ILE A 209 -9.92 -5.96 7.60
C ILE A 209 -11.28 -5.28 7.76
N VAL A 210 -11.89 -4.79 6.68
CA VAL A 210 -13.24 -4.24 6.72
C VAL A 210 -14.25 -5.31 7.14
N HIS A 211 -14.22 -6.48 6.49
CA HIS A 211 -15.20 -7.54 6.77
C HIS A 211 -15.10 -8.08 8.21
N GLU A 212 -13.88 -8.28 8.72
CA GLU A 212 -13.66 -8.87 10.04
C GLU A 212 -13.78 -7.84 11.18
N TYR A 213 -13.48 -6.55 10.94
CA TYR A 213 -13.34 -5.55 12.00
C TYR A 213 -14.26 -4.32 11.86
N PHE A 214 -15.20 -4.27 10.91
CA PHE A 214 -16.11 -3.13 10.73
C PHE A 214 -16.83 -2.70 12.01
N SER A 215 -17.16 -3.66 12.89
CA SER A 215 -17.83 -3.38 14.16
C SER A 215 -16.97 -2.51 15.10
N THR A 216 -15.65 -2.61 15.00
CA THR A 216 -14.66 -1.89 15.82
C THR A 216 -14.27 -0.53 15.26
N PHE A 217 -14.59 -0.25 14.00
CA PHE A 217 -14.25 1.04 13.38
C PHE A 217 -15.12 2.11 14.02
N ASP A 218 -14.55 3.28 14.25
CA ASP A 218 -15.29 4.52 14.51
C ASP A 218 -15.65 5.22 13.18
N GLU A 219 -16.37 6.33 13.29
CA GLU A 219 -16.81 7.11 12.14
C GLU A 219 -15.62 7.70 11.37
N GLN A 220 -14.63 8.24 12.09
CA GLN A 220 -13.46 8.88 11.48
C GLN A 220 -12.62 7.87 10.67
N THR A 221 -12.33 6.70 11.23
CA THR A 221 -11.59 5.63 10.54
C THR A 221 -12.32 5.19 9.27
N SER A 222 -13.65 5.11 9.33
CA SER A 222 -14.50 4.73 8.20
C SER A 222 -14.44 5.78 7.08
N ILE A 223 -14.55 7.07 7.43
CA ILE A 223 -14.42 8.18 6.50
C ILE A 223 -13.02 8.17 5.87
N GLU A 224 -11.97 8.06 6.67
CA GLU A 224 -10.60 8.09 6.18
C GLU A 224 -10.33 6.94 5.20
N LEU A 225 -10.75 5.72 5.52
CA LEU A 225 -10.51 4.57 4.65
C LEU A 225 -11.23 4.71 3.29
N LEU A 226 -12.46 5.24 3.29
CA LEU A 226 -13.19 5.52 2.07
C LEU A 226 -12.51 6.63 1.25
N VAL A 227 -12.09 7.71 1.90
CA VAL A 227 -11.36 8.82 1.25
C VAL A 227 -10.05 8.32 0.62
N HIS A 228 -9.26 7.50 1.32
CA HIS A 228 -8.01 6.94 0.79
C HIS A 228 -8.27 6.06 -0.45
N SER A 229 -9.35 5.29 -0.44
CA SER A 229 -9.76 4.44 -1.57
C SER A 229 -10.21 5.24 -2.78
N ILE A 230 -10.99 6.32 -2.57
CA ILE A 230 -11.42 7.23 -3.65
C ILE A 230 -10.23 8.01 -4.22
N LYS A 231 -9.33 8.52 -3.37
CA LYS A 231 -8.09 9.17 -3.83
C LYS A 231 -7.21 8.24 -4.65
N SER A 232 -7.14 6.97 -4.26
CA SER A 232 -6.45 5.94 -5.04
C SER A 232 -7.06 5.77 -6.43
N LEU A 233 -8.39 5.68 -6.51
CA LEU A 233 -9.10 5.61 -7.80
C LEU A 233 -8.84 6.83 -8.68
N GLN A 234 -8.80 8.03 -8.10
CA GLN A 234 -8.48 9.27 -8.83
C GLN A 234 -7.05 9.27 -9.37
N MET A 235 -6.09 8.76 -8.59
CA MET A 235 -4.69 8.67 -8.98
C MET A 235 -4.45 7.64 -10.09
N PHE A 236 -5.17 6.51 -10.05
CA PHE A 236 -4.98 5.39 -10.96
C PHE A 236 -6.13 5.21 -11.95
N SER A 237 -6.88 6.27 -12.28
CA SER A 237 -8.11 6.18 -13.09
C SER A 237 -7.90 5.59 -14.51
N ASN A 238 -6.68 5.70 -15.03
CA ASN A 238 -6.28 5.18 -16.33
C ASN A 238 -5.44 3.89 -16.25
N ASP A 239 -5.16 3.39 -15.04
CA ASP A 239 -4.43 2.14 -14.84
C ASP A 239 -5.42 0.97 -14.90
N GLU A 240 -5.30 0.15 -15.95
CA GLU A 240 -6.16 -1.01 -16.18
C GLU A 240 -6.04 -2.07 -15.07
N LEU A 241 -4.87 -2.18 -14.42
CA LEU A 241 -4.62 -3.14 -13.35
C LEU A 241 -5.30 -2.72 -12.05
N ALA A 242 -5.29 -1.42 -11.74
CA ALA A 242 -5.77 -0.90 -10.46
C ALA A 242 -7.24 -0.47 -10.47
N THR A 243 -7.72 0.14 -11.56
CA THR A 243 -9.07 0.75 -11.62
C THR A 243 -10.18 -0.24 -11.30
N GLY A 244 -10.17 -1.39 -11.96
CA GLY A 244 -11.21 -2.41 -11.79
C GLY A 244 -11.32 -2.91 -10.35
N PRO A 245 -10.22 -3.37 -9.74
CA PRO A 245 -10.17 -3.69 -8.31
C PRO A 245 -10.59 -2.54 -7.40
N LEU A 246 -10.10 -1.30 -7.61
CA LEU A 246 -10.41 -0.13 -6.78
C LEU A 246 -11.90 0.16 -6.70
N LEU A 247 -12.61 0.03 -7.81
CA LEU A 247 -14.07 0.16 -7.83
C LEU A 247 -14.77 -0.89 -6.95
N VAL A 248 -14.26 -2.13 -6.92
CA VAL A 248 -14.81 -3.19 -6.06
C VAL A 248 -14.53 -2.89 -4.58
N LEU A 249 -13.31 -2.46 -4.25
CA LEU A 249 -12.95 -2.13 -2.88
C LEU A 249 -13.77 -0.96 -2.32
N ILE A 250 -13.98 0.11 -3.12
CA ILE A 250 -14.81 1.23 -2.71
C ILE A 250 -16.25 0.76 -2.45
N TYR A 251 -16.78 -0.12 -3.29
CA TYR A 251 -18.11 -0.72 -3.07
C TYR A 251 -18.14 -1.49 -1.74
N ASP A 252 -17.15 -2.34 -1.49
CA ASP A 252 -17.11 -3.18 -0.28
C ASP A 252 -16.99 -2.32 0.99
N ILE A 253 -16.08 -1.33 1.00
CA ILE A 253 -15.94 -0.37 2.11
C ILE A 253 -17.25 0.36 2.37
N TYR A 254 -17.85 0.93 1.31
CA TYR A 254 -19.08 1.70 1.45
C TYR A 254 -20.23 0.82 1.93
N SER A 255 -20.45 -0.34 1.32
CA SER A 255 -21.57 -1.23 1.68
C SER A 255 -21.50 -1.76 3.11
N TYR A 256 -20.31 -2.07 3.64
CA TYR A 256 -20.16 -2.54 5.02
C TYR A 256 -20.30 -1.42 6.06
N LEU A 257 -19.80 -0.22 5.76
CA LEU A 257 -19.70 0.85 6.76
C LEU A 257 -20.86 1.85 6.69
N ARG A 258 -21.47 2.06 5.52
CA ARG A 258 -22.56 3.02 5.30
C ARG A 258 -23.81 2.79 6.17
N PRO A 259 -24.22 1.54 6.50
CA PRO A 259 -25.33 1.31 7.42
C PRO A 259 -25.06 1.83 8.84
N LYS A 260 -23.80 1.82 9.28
CA LYS A 260 -23.37 2.30 10.59
C LYS A 260 -23.05 3.81 10.58
N TYR A 261 -22.50 4.31 9.47
CA TYR A 261 -22.00 5.68 9.34
C TYR A 261 -22.62 6.41 8.15
N PRO A 262 -23.70 7.18 8.39
CA PRO A 262 -24.37 7.97 7.34
C PRO A 262 -23.49 9.03 6.68
N SER A 263 -22.49 9.54 7.39
CA SER A 263 -21.51 10.53 6.89
C SER A 263 -20.71 10.07 5.67
N LEU A 264 -20.62 8.76 5.42
CA LEU A 264 -19.96 8.24 4.22
C LEU A 264 -20.64 8.69 2.93
N LEU A 265 -21.95 8.98 2.95
CA LEU A 265 -22.64 9.57 1.81
C LEU A 265 -22.10 10.97 1.49
N GLU A 266 -21.80 11.77 2.52
CA GLU A 266 -21.23 13.11 2.34
C GLU A 266 -19.83 13.06 1.74
N VAL A 267 -19.04 12.02 2.07
CA VAL A 267 -17.74 11.78 1.43
C VAL A 267 -17.89 11.57 -0.09
N ILE A 268 -18.88 10.77 -0.52
CA ILE A 268 -19.13 10.54 -1.95
C ILE A 268 -19.62 11.82 -2.65
N LYS A 269 -20.49 12.60 -1.99
CA LYS A 269 -20.97 13.89 -2.54
C LYS A 269 -19.88 14.92 -2.75
N GLN A 270 -18.77 14.84 -2.01
CA GLN A 270 -17.62 15.73 -2.17
C GLN A 270 -16.72 15.38 -3.36
N VAL A 271 -16.94 14.23 -4.01
CA VAL A 271 -16.13 13.84 -5.17
C VAL A 271 -16.48 14.77 -6.35
N PRO A 272 -15.48 15.47 -6.94
CA PRO A 272 -15.71 16.32 -8.11
C PRO A 272 -16.37 15.52 -9.24
N THR A 273 -17.09 16.22 -10.13
CA THR A 273 -17.68 15.67 -11.37
C THR A 273 -18.78 14.61 -11.21
N CYS A 274 -19.27 14.36 -9.98
CA CYS A 274 -20.34 13.41 -9.73
C CYS A 274 -21.74 14.05 -9.86
N LEU A 275 -22.67 13.34 -10.50
CA LEU A 275 -24.08 13.78 -10.61
C LEU A 275 -24.85 13.37 -9.35
N PRO A 276 -25.61 14.28 -8.68
CA PRO A 276 -26.36 13.96 -7.46
C PRO A 276 -27.33 12.80 -7.61
N GLU A 277 -27.96 12.65 -8.77
CA GLU A 277 -28.89 11.56 -9.09
C GLU A 277 -28.19 10.18 -9.12
N ASN A 278 -26.97 10.12 -9.66
CA ASN A 278 -26.18 8.89 -9.69
C ASN A 278 -25.77 8.49 -8.27
N ILE A 279 -25.41 9.45 -7.42
CA ILE A 279 -25.07 9.20 -6.02
C ILE A 279 -26.29 8.71 -5.24
N SER A 280 -27.44 9.36 -5.42
CA SER A 280 -28.70 8.94 -4.77
C SER A 280 -29.11 7.52 -5.17
N THR A 281 -29.00 7.20 -6.46
CA THR A 281 -29.28 5.86 -7.00
C THR A 281 -28.32 4.82 -6.43
N PHE A 282 -27.03 5.16 -6.35
CA PHE A 282 -26.00 4.31 -5.76
C PHE A 282 -26.27 4.01 -4.29
N ASP A 283 -26.53 5.05 -3.48
CA ASP A 283 -26.78 4.93 -2.05
C ASP A 283 -28.04 4.10 -1.77
N THR A 284 -29.15 4.44 -2.44
CA THR A 284 -30.43 3.73 -2.29
C THR A 284 -30.26 2.25 -2.61
N ARG A 285 -29.54 1.94 -3.69
CA ARG A 285 -29.33 0.55 -4.12
C ARG A 285 -28.47 -0.25 -3.13
N ILE A 286 -27.42 0.36 -2.56
CA ILE A 286 -26.61 -0.29 -1.54
C ILE A 286 -27.43 -0.51 -0.26
N MET A 287 -28.18 0.50 0.18
CA MET A 287 -29.01 0.42 1.37
C MET A 287 -30.18 -0.57 1.22
N SER A 288 -30.69 -0.78 0.00
CA SER A 288 -31.74 -1.77 -0.29
C SER A 288 -31.21 -3.20 -0.50
N MET A 289 -29.92 -3.37 -0.80
CA MET A 289 -29.31 -4.68 -1.03
C MET A 289 -28.93 -5.36 0.29
N LEU A 290 -29.86 -6.10 0.88
CA LEU A 290 -29.57 -7.10 1.92
C LEU A 290 -29.22 -8.44 1.23
N GLN A 291 -27.95 -8.56 0.83
CA GLN A 291 -27.31 -9.72 0.17
C GLN A 291 -27.62 -9.95 -1.32
N PRO A 292 -26.66 -10.46 -2.12
CA PRO A 292 -26.82 -10.63 -3.56
C PRO A 292 -27.32 -12.03 -3.92
N GLU A 293 -28.48 -12.11 -4.56
CA GLU A 293 -29.07 -13.38 -5.03
C GLU A 293 -28.45 -13.96 -6.33
N ASP A 294 -27.37 -13.41 -6.90
CA ASP A 294 -26.73 -14.02 -8.09
C ASP A 294 -25.21 -13.77 -8.16
N ALA A 295 -24.43 -14.78 -7.77
CA ALA A 295 -22.98 -14.69 -7.59
C ALA A 295 -22.16 -14.49 -8.89
N LYS A 296 -22.69 -14.81 -10.08
CA LYS A 296 -21.88 -14.84 -11.31
C LYS A 296 -21.53 -13.48 -11.91
N ASN A 297 -22.35 -12.45 -11.67
CA ASN A 297 -22.16 -11.11 -12.25
C ASN A 297 -21.91 -10.01 -11.20
N PHE A 298 -21.74 -10.38 -9.94
CA PHE A 298 -21.77 -9.42 -8.84
C PHE A 298 -20.64 -8.38 -8.91
N ASP A 299 -19.40 -8.80 -9.20
CA ASP A 299 -18.27 -7.86 -9.36
C ASP A 299 -18.47 -6.86 -10.50
N LYS A 300 -19.09 -7.29 -11.61
CA LYS A 300 -19.40 -6.38 -12.73
C LYS A 300 -20.40 -5.32 -12.28
N ILE A 301 -21.43 -5.73 -11.54
CA ILE A 301 -22.43 -4.83 -10.97
C ILE A 301 -21.78 -3.84 -9.99
N LYS A 302 -20.95 -4.32 -9.04
CA LYS A 302 -20.22 -3.45 -8.10
C LYS A 302 -19.43 -2.37 -8.83
N LYS A 303 -18.63 -2.80 -9.83
CA LYS A 303 -17.80 -1.90 -10.64
C LYS A 303 -18.63 -0.85 -11.36
N ASP A 304 -19.72 -1.27 -12.02
CA ASP A 304 -20.56 -0.36 -12.80
C ASP A 304 -21.30 0.63 -11.91
N LEU A 305 -21.72 0.23 -10.71
CA LEU A 305 -22.34 1.10 -9.72
C LEU A 305 -21.39 2.21 -9.26
N VAL A 306 -20.20 1.83 -8.78
CA VAL A 306 -19.21 2.82 -8.32
C VAL A 306 -18.71 3.68 -9.48
N ARG A 307 -18.51 3.09 -10.66
CA ARG A 307 -18.08 3.85 -11.86
C ARG A 307 -19.10 4.91 -12.24
N LYS A 308 -20.39 4.58 -12.27
CA LYS A 308 -21.45 5.57 -12.56
C LYS A 308 -21.53 6.67 -11.50
N ALA A 309 -21.34 6.31 -10.23
CA ALA A 309 -21.36 7.26 -9.12
C ALA A 309 -20.16 8.22 -9.16
N LEU A 310 -18.95 7.70 -9.37
CA LEU A 310 -17.70 8.44 -9.12
C LEU A 310 -16.93 8.90 -10.37
N THR A 311 -17.29 8.41 -11.57
CA THR A 311 -16.48 8.68 -12.79
C THR A 311 -17.29 9.24 -13.96
N SER A 312 -18.55 9.61 -13.76
CA SER A 312 -19.43 10.08 -14.82
C SER A 312 -19.36 11.59 -15.03
N THR A 313 -18.37 12.09 -15.77
CA THR A 313 -18.55 12.67 -17.12
C THR A 313 -17.17 12.85 -17.75
N LYS A 314 -17.03 12.49 -19.04
CA LYS A 314 -15.81 12.63 -19.85
C LYS A 314 -15.03 13.94 -19.58
N SER A 315 -13.92 13.86 -18.86
CA SER A 315 -12.75 14.72 -19.12
C SER A 315 -11.95 14.14 -20.31
N ARG A 316 -12.62 14.06 -21.48
CA ARG A 316 -11.93 14.30 -22.74
C ARG A 316 -11.82 15.81 -22.91
N LEU A 317 -10.97 16.46 -22.11
CA LEU A 317 -10.57 17.84 -22.33
C LEU A 317 -9.06 17.92 -22.12
N HIS A 318 -8.39 18.13 -23.26
CA HIS A 318 -6.99 18.51 -23.45
C HIS A 318 -5.86 17.55 -23.02
N TYR A 319 -5.79 16.40 -23.70
CA TYR A 319 -4.54 16.01 -24.37
C TYR A 319 -4.90 15.50 -25.77
N ARG A 320 -5.29 16.43 -26.64
CA ARG A 320 -5.53 16.14 -28.05
C ARG A 320 -4.14 15.99 -28.67
N LYS A 321 -3.84 14.77 -29.15
CA LYS A 321 -2.88 14.45 -30.22
C LYS A 321 -2.12 15.65 -30.77
N ALA A 322 -0.87 15.82 -30.34
CA ALA A 322 0.17 16.44 -31.16
C ALA A 322 1.09 15.32 -31.67
N SER A 323 0.52 14.39 -32.44
CA SER A 323 1.28 13.38 -33.17
C SER A 323 0.37 12.64 -34.15
N SER A 324 -0.06 13.36 -35.19
CA SER A 324 -0.26 12.85 -36.56
C SER A 324 -1.09 13.88 -37.33
N GLU A 325 -0.43 14.76 -38.09
CA GLU A 325 -0.90 15.33 -39.37
C GLU A 325 -0.02 16.53 -39.77
N THR A 326 1.14 16.24 -40.38
CA THR A 326 1.59 16.99 -41.56
C THR A 326 2.06 15.95 -42.56
N ASN A 327 1.17 15.65 -43.50
CA ASN A 327 1.44 14.88 -44.70
C ASN A 327 2.57 15.55 -45.49
N GLY A 328 3.33 14.70 -46.19
CA GLY A 328 4.32 15.09 -47.17
C GLY A 328 3.72 15.92 -48.32
N GLY A 329 4.60 16.72 -48.89
CA GLY A 329 4.35 17.57 -50.05
C GLY A 329 5.66 18.20 -50.51
N ASP A 330 6.67 17.38 -50.80
CA ASP A 330 7.80 17.75 -51.65
C ASP A 330 7.47 17.30 -53.07
N GLU A 331 6.81 18.16 -53.83
CA GLU A 331 6.80 18.13 -55.30
C GLU A 331 7.05 19.54 -55.82
N GLU A 332 8.31 19.72 -56.26
CA GLU A 332 8.89 20.69 -57.17
C GLU A 332 8.00 21.81 -57.75
N LEU A 333 8.27 23.04 -57.29
CA LEU A 333 8.02 24.27 -58.04
C LEU A 333 8.98 24.35 -59.24
N LYS A 334 8.45 24.08 -60.44
CA LYS A 334 8.88 24.74 -61.67
C LYS A 334 8.13 26.05 -61.78
N GLU A 335 8.84 27.18 -61.81
CA GLU A 335 8.58 28.26 -62.78
C GLU A 335 9.68 29.32 -62.72
N MET A 336 10.31 29.53 -63.89
CA MET A 336 10.70 30.83 -64.45
C MET A 336 11.50 31.81 -63.58
N GLU A 337 12.83 31.75 -63.70
CA GLU A 337 13.69 32.71 -64.45
C GLU A 337 15.17 32.33 -64.34
#